data_AF-A0A9X8ZCC8-F1
#
_entry.id   AF-A0A9X8ZCC8-F1
#
_cell.length_a   1.000
_cell.length_b   1.000
_cell.length_c   1.000
_cell.angle_alpha   90.00
_cell.angle_beta   90.00
_cell.angle_gamma   90.00
#
_symmetry.space_group_name_H-M   'P 1'
#
loop_
_entity.id
_entity.type
_entity.pdbx_description
1 polymer ?
#
loop_
_entity_poly.entity_id
_entity_poly.type
_entity_poly.pdbx_seq_one_letter_code
_entity_poly.pdbx_strand_id
1 'polypeptide(L)'
;FFYLINNKYVECHKVNDALENGDERYDVSIERQFMVLNIINDDAEKIEELCKEYERDMPTELKLIYDAKNGSLQAEYKYDLVHTNDDIKTSDDFADEWFEEIKNNNL
;
A
#
# COMPACT_ATOMS: atom_id res chain seq x y z
N PHE A 1 0.80 0.06 -3.98
CA PHE A 1 0.38 -1.05 -3.10
C PHE A 1 0.92 -2.37 -3.67
N PHE A 2 1.10 -3.38 -2.83
CA PHE A 2 1.67 -4.68 -3.19
C PHE A 2 1.08 -5.79 -2.30
N TYR A 3 1.44 -7.03 -2.56
CA TYR A 3 0.88 -8.19 -1.87
C TYR A 3 1.95 -9.18 -1.42
N LEU A 4 1.65 -9.89 -0.33
CA LEU A 4 2.34 -11.11 0.07
C LEU A 4 1.39 -12.30 -0.17
N ILE A 5 1.69 -13.11 -1.19
CA ILE A 5 0.87 -14.28 -1.56
C ILE A 5 1.81 -15.48 -1.63
N ASN A 6 1.43 -16.61 -1.01
CA ASN A 6 2.25 -17.83 -0.99
C ASN A 6 3.72 -17.56 -0.61
N ASN A 7 3.93 -16.74 0.43
CA ASN A 7 5.24 -16.29 0.91
C ASN A 7 6.11 -15.56 -0.12
N LYS A 8 5.50 -14.96 -1.15
CA LYS A 8 6.16 -14.15 -2.17
C LYS A 8 5.58 -12.74 -2.20
N TYR A 9 6.45 -11.75 -1.97
CA TYR A 9 6.09 -10.34 -2.20
C TYR A 9 6.04 -10.06 -3.69
N VAL A 10 4.95 -9.45 -4.14
CA VAL A 10 4.69 -9.14 -5.54
C VAL A 10 4.01 -7.77 -5.67
N GLU A 11 4.46 -7.00 -6.66
CA GLU A 11 3.77 -5.78 -7.09
C GLU A 11 2.36 -6.11 -7.61
N CYS A 12 1.46 -5.14 -7.57
CA CYS A 12 0.05 -5.34 -7.90
C CYS A 12 -0.20 -5.92 -9.31
N HIS A 13 0.60 -5.54 -10.30
CA HIS A 13 0.48 -6.06 -11.67
C HIS A 13 1.13 -7.45 -11.86
N LYS A 14 1.87 -7.95 -10.84
CA LYS A 14 2.59 -9.23 -10.84
C LYS A 14 1.98 -10.26 -9.88
N VAL A 15 0.77 -10.04 -9.36
CA VAL A 15 0.14 -10.97 -8.39
C VAL A 15 0.05 -12.42 -8.89
N ASN A 16 -0.12 -12.61 -10.20
CA ASN A 16 -0.17 -13.93 -10.82
C ASN A 16 1.19 -14.67 -10.77
N ASP A 17 2.31 -13.99 -10.51
CA ASP A 17 3.62 -14.63 -10.38
C ASP A 17 3.80 -15.33 -9.02
N ALA A 18 2.87 -15.14 -8.09
CA ALA A 18 2.84 -15.81 -6.79
C ALA A 18 1.89 -17.03 -6.75
N LEU A 19 1.19 -17.31 -7.84
CA LEU A 19 0.24 -18.43 -7.94
C LEU A 19 0.93 -19.75 -8.26
N GLU A 20 0.34 -20.86 -7.82
CA GLU A 20 0.79 -22.20 -8.17
C GLU A 20 0.20 -22.66 -9.51
N ASN A 21 0.78 -23.72 -10.09
CA ASN A 21 0.32 -24.27 -11.35
C ASN A 21 -1.10 -24.85 -11.22
N GLY A 22 -2.06 -24.25 -11.92
CA GLY A 22 -3.46 -24.68 -11.93
C GLY A 22 -4.40 -23.75 -11.16
N ASP A 23 -3.87 -22.76 -10.44
CA ASP A 23 -4.68 -21.70 -9.84
C ASP A 23 -5.34 -20.82 -10.92
N GLU A 24 -6.55 -20.35 -10.63
CA GLU A 24 -7.21 -19.36 -11.47
C GLU A 24 -6.45 -18.03 -11.39
N ARG A 25 -6.19 -17.43 -12.56
CA ARG A 25 -5.45 -16.17 -12.63
C ARG A 25 -6.34 -15.00 -12.27
N TYR A 26 -5.78 -14.05 -11.52
CA TYR A 26 -6.43 -12.78 -11.25
C TYR A 26 -6.38 -11.88 -12.48
N ASP A 27 -7.44 -11.07 -12.63
CA ASP A 27 -7.44 -9.94 -13.54
C ASP A 27 -6.47 -8.85 -13.02
N VAL A 28 -5.39 -8.63 -13.77
CA VAL A 28 -4.37 -7.61 -13.51
C VAL A 28 -4.43 -6.47 -14.51
N SER A 29 -5.57 -6.30 -15.19
CA SER A 29 -5.79 -5.21 -16.13
C SER A 29 -5.56 -3.85 -15.48
N ILE A 30 -5.20 -2.87 -16.30
CA ILE A 30 -5.05 -1.48 -15.89
C ILE A 30 -6.36 -0.96 -15.26
N GLU A 31 -7.51 -1.32 -15.84
CA GLU A 31 -8.83 -0.97 -15.30
C GLU A 31 -9.00 -1.47 -13.87
N ARG A 32 -8.69 -2.76 -13.63
CA ARG A 32 -8.78 -3.36 -12.30
C ARG A 32 -7.84 -2.68 -11.30
N GLN A 33 -6.64 -2.32 -11.72
CA GLN A 33 -5.68 -1.61 -10.87
C GLN A 33 -6.17 -0.20 -10.53
N PHE A 34 -6.75 0.53 -11.48
CA PHE A 34 -7.33 1.86 -11.22
C PHE A 34 -8.52 1.80 -10.26
N MET A 35 -9.34 0.74 -10.30
CA MET A 35 -10.42 0.57 -9.32
C MET A 35 -9.88 0.52 -7.88
N VAL A 36 -8.75 -0.17 -7.66
CA VAL A 36 -8.11 -0.22 -6.32
C VAL A 36 -7.58 1.14 -5.92
N LEU A 37 -6.93 1.86 -6.84
CA LEU A 37 -6.44 3.22 -6.57
C LEU A 37 -7.56 4.19 -6.22
N ASN A 38 -8.71 4.10 -6.89
CA ASN A 38 -9.88 4.93 -6.55
C ASN A 38 -10.37 4.66 -5.12
N ILE A 39 -10.43 3.39 -4.70
CA ILE A 39 -10.81 3.04 -3.32
C ILE A 39 -9.81 3.61 -2.32
N ILE A 40 -8.51 3.50 -2.59
CA ILE A 40 -7.45 4.04 -1.72
C ILE A 40 -7.58 5.57 -1.61
N ASN A 41 -7.86 6.26 -2.72
CA ASN A 41 -8.06 7.72 -2.71
C ASN A 41 -9.31 8.11 -1.92
N ASP A 42 -10.44 7.45 -2.15
CA ASP A 42 -11.69 7.69 -1.42
C ASP A 42 -11.50 7.48 0.09
N ASP A 43 -10.72 6.47 0.49
CA ASP A 43 -10.43 6.21 1.90
C ASP A 43 -9.45 7.23 2.49
N ALA A 44 -8.48 7.72 1.72
CA ALA A 44 -7.60 8.81 2.14
C ALA A 44 -8.38 10.11 2.39
N GLU A 45 -9.35 10.44 1.53
CA GLU A 45 -10.24 11.60 1.71
C GLU A 45 -11.07 11.47 3.00
N LYS A 46 -11.65 10.28 3.27
CA LYS A 46 -12.38 10.03 4.53
C LYS A 46 -11.50 10.15 5.77
N ILE A 47 -10.25 9.68 5.70
CA ILE A 47 -9.29 9.83 6.80
C ILE A 47 -8.99 11.32 7.02
N GLU A 48 -8.82 12.11 5.96
CA GLU A 48 -8.61 13.55 6.07
C GLU A 48 -9.81 14.26 6.73
N GLU A 49 -11.04 13.92 6.31
CA GLU A 49 -12.27 14.44 6.93
C GLU A 49 -12.34 14.07 8.42
N LEU A 50 -12.00 12.83 8.77
CA LEU A 50 -11.97 12.35 10.15
C LEU A 50 -10.92 13.11 10.97
N CYS A 51 -9.72 13.31 10.45
CA CYS A 51 -8.69 14.10 11.12
C CYS A 51 -9.19 15.53 11.41
N LYS A 52 -9.85 16.18 10.44
CA LYS A 52 -10.46 17.50 10.61
C LYS A 52 -11.56 17.51 11.69
N GLU A 53 -12.44 16.51 11.71
CA GLU A 53 -13.51 16.38 12.72
C GLU A 53 -12.96 16.34 14.14
N TYR A 54 -11.84 15.64 14.35
CA TYR A 54 -11.20 15.48 15.65
C TYR A 54 -10.11 16.53 15.94
N GLU A 55 -10.03 17.61 15.15
CA GLU A 55 -9.02 18.67 15.27
C GLU A 55 -7.57 18.12 15.32
N ARG A 56 -7.29 17.13 14.47
CA ARG A 56 -5.97 16.50 14.29
C ARG A 56 -5.40 16.84 12.93
N ASP A 57 -4.08 16.94 12.88
CA ASP A 57 -3.36 16.97 11.61
C ASP A 57 -3.48 15.62 10.89
N MET A 58 -3.50 15.67 9.56
CA MET A 58 -3.38 14.48 8.71
C MET A 58 -1.93 13.94 8.80
N PRO A 59 -1.73 12.63 8.95
CA PRO A 59 -0.41 12.03 8.81
C PRO A 59 0.21 12.39 7.45
N THR A 60 1.51 12.65 7.44
CA THR A 60 2.30 12.90 6.22
C THR A 60 2.63 11.62 5.48
N GLU A 61 2.70 10.49 6.18
CA GLU A 61 2.87 9.14 5.64
C GLU A 61 2.00 8.17 6.44
N LEU A 62 1.32 7.27 5.72
CA LEU A 62 0.52 6.19 6.29
C LEU A 62 0.92 4.86 5.64
N LYS A 63 1.50 3.95 6.42
CA LYS A 63 1.83 2.58 5.98
C LYS A 63 0.85 1.60 6.60
N LEU A 64 0.15 0.85 5.77
CA LEU A 64 -0.89 -0.10 6.19
C LEU A 64 -0.53 -1.52 5.74
N ILE A 65 -0.61 -2.48 6.66
CA ILE A 65 -0.48 -3.91 6.36
C ILE A 65 -1.75 -4.61 6.83
N TYR A 66 -2.50 -5.17 5.88
CA TYR A 66 -3.70 -5.93 6.19
C TYR A 66 -3.46 -7.43 5.98
N ASP A 67 -3.63 -8.20 7.05
CA ASP A 67 -3.61 -9.65 7.01
C ASP A 67 -5.03 -10.18 6.74
N ALA A 68 -5.29 -10.57 5.50
CA ALA A 68 -6.58 -11.09 5.07
C ALA A 68 -6.93 -12.45 5.71
N LYS A 69 -5.96 -13.22 6.18
CA LYS A 69 -6.19 -14.54 6.82
C LYS A 69 -6.65 -14.38 8.25
N ASN A 70 -6.03 -13.47 8.99
CA ASN A 70 -6.35 -13.21 10.40
C ASN A 70 -7.35 -12.05 10.59
N GLY A 71 -7.64 -11.29 9.53
CA GLY A 71 -8.55 -10.14 9.58
C GLY A 71 -8.01 -8.97 10.40
N SER A 72 -6.68 -8.81 10.45
CA SER A 72 -6.02 -7.80 11.27
C SER A 72 -5.35 -6.73 10.43
N LEU A 73 -5.47 -5.48 10.87
CA LEU A 73 -4.80 -4.33 10.27
C LEU A 73 -3.69 -3.82 11.20
N GLN A 74 -2.50 -3.70 10.66
CA GLN A 74 -1.39 -2.94 11.25
C GLN A 74 -1.27 -1.62 10.52
N ALA A 75 -1.08 -0.54 11.27
CA ALA A 75 -1.00 0.80 10.73
C ALA A 75 0.12 1.57 11.43
N GLU A 76 1.00 2.16 10.62
CA GLU A 76 2.04 3.07 11.07
C GLU A 76 1.79 4.46 10.47
N TYR A 77 1.92 5.48 11.33
CA TYR A 77 1.63 6.87 11.01
C TYR A 77 2.87 7.69 11.28
N LYS A 78 3.19 8.62 10.37
CA LYS A 78 4.19 9.66 10.60
C LYS A 78 3.60 11.04 10.36
N TYR A 79 4.15 12.02 11.05
CA TYR A 79 3.75 13.43 10.95
C TYR A 79 4.90 14.34 10.51
N ASP A 80 6.14 13.85 10.59
CA ASP A 80 7.28 14.56 10.03
C ASP A 80 7.18 14.57 8.50
N LEU A 81 7.55 15.68 7.85
CA LEU A 81 7.51 15.75 6.39
C LEU A 81 8.51 14.76 5.80
N VAL A 82 8.01 13.69 5.18
CA VAL A 82 8.84 12.61 4.59
C VAL A 82 9.30 12.98 3.18
N HIS A 83 8.37 13.47 2.36
CA HIS A 83 8.57 13.69 0.92
C HIS A 83 9.23 15.02 0.54
N THR A 84 9.43 15.94 1.49
CA THR A 84 10.08 17.24 1.23
C THR A 84 11.58 17.23 1.53
N ASN A 85 12.13 16.09 1.98
CA ASN A 85 13.54 15.99 2.38
C ASN A 85 14.45 15.63 1.20
N ASP A 86 13.89 15.27 0.05
CA ASP A 86 14.63 14.85 -1.13
C ASP A 86 14.00 15.48 -2.38
N ASP A 87 14.73 16.39 -3.02
CA ASP A 87 14.25 17.14 -4.21
C ASP A 87 14.22 16.30 -5.50
N ILE A 88 14.74 15.06 -5.45
CA ILE A 88 14.89 14.19 -6.63
C ILE A 88 13.88 13.05 -6.60
N LYS A 89 13.61 12.48 -5.42
CA LYS A 89 12.72 11.33 -5.27
C LYS A 89 11.28 11.65 -5.67
N THR A 90 10.72 10.76 -6.47
CA THR A 90 9.31 10.75 -6.85
C THR A 90 8.50 9.89 -5.88
N SER A 91 7.18 10.01 -5.91
CA SER A 91 6.29 9.16 -5.12
C SER A 91 6.48 7.66 -5.37
N ASP A 92 6.92 7.30 -6.58
CA ASP A 92 7.20 5.91 -6.96
C ASP A 92 8.45 5.39 -6.23
N ASP A 93 9.50 6.20 -6.13
CA ASP A 93 10.73 5.84 -5.40
C ASP A 93 10.43 5.53 -3.92
N PHE A 94 9.56 6.31 -3.28
CA PHE A 94 9.15 6.05 -1.88
C PHE A 94 8.34 4.76 -1.75
N ALA A 95 7.49 4.44 -2.73
CA ALA A 95 6.72 3.20 -2.74
C ALA A 95 7.63 1.97 -2.91
N ASP A 96 8.62 2.07 -3.81
CA ASP A 96 9.63 1.03 -4.05
C ASP A 96 10.53 0.81 -2.84
N GLU A 97 10.96 1.89 -2.17
CA GLU A 97 11.73 1.80 -0.93
C GLU A 97 10.96 1.04 0.16
N TRP A 98 9.67 1.34 0.31
CA TRP A 98 8.83 0.62 1.27
C TRP A 98 8.61 -0.84 0.87
N PHE A 99 8.44 -1.14 -0.43
CA PHE A 99 8.32 -2.52 -0.91
C PHE A 99 9.56 -3.35 -0.59
N GLU A 100 10.75 -2.82 -0.88
CA GLU A 100 12.01 -3.51 -0.57
C GLU A 100 12.29 -3.58 0.94
N GLU A 101 11.90 -2.56 1.73
CA GLU A 101 11.94 -2.60 3.19
C GLU A 101 11.15 -3.80 3.76
N ILE A 102 9.87 -3.93 3.37
CA ILE A 102 8.99 -5.00 3.86
C ILE A 102 9.52 -6.38 3.45
N LYS A 103 9.96 -6.52 2.20
CA LYS A 103 10.54 -7.75 1.67
C LYS A 103 11.81 -8.17 2.40
N ASN A 104 12.69 -7.22 2.73
CA ASN A 104 13.93 -7.51 3.46
C ASN A 104 13.69 -7.83 4.94
N ASN A 105 12.67 -7.22 5.55
CA ASN A 105 12.30 -7.48 6.94
C ASN A 105 11.51 -8.79 7.12
N ASN A 106 11.09 -9.45 6.02
CA ASN A 106 10.24 -10.65 6.02
C ASN A 106 8.98 -10.46 6.90
N LEU A 107 8.37 -9.28 6.81
CA LEU A 107 7.16 -8.88 7.55
C LEU A 107 5.87 -9.44 6.94
#